data_AF-A0A355DFE7-F1
#
_entry.id   AF-A0A355DFE7-F1
#
_cell.length_a   1.000
_cell.length_b   1.000
_cell.length_c   1.000
_cell.angle_alpha   90.00
_cell.angle_beta   90.00
_cell.angle_gamma   90.00
#
_symmetry.space_group_name_H-M   'P 1'
#
loop_
_entity.id
_entity.type
_entity.pdbx_description
1 polymer ?
#
loop_
_entity_poly.entity_id
_entity_poly.type
_entity_poly.pdbx_seq_one_letter_code
_entity_poly.pdbx_strand_id
1 'polypeptide(L)' 'STAAVLLERWFAIDLLVDGSCRGVSAVDGAGVVRTVTADHVLMAAGGAGQMFAVTTNPLEATGDGVAMGLRAGVA' A
#
# COMPACT_ATOMS: atom_id res chain seq x y z
N SER A 1 -17.76 -12.18 16.27
CA SER A 1 -18.00 -12.06 14.83
C SER A 1 -17.05 -11.00 14.32
N THR A 2 -16.07 -11.36 13.49
CA THR A 2 -15.14 -10.38 12.92
C THR A 2 -15.70 -9.97 11.57
N ALA A 3 -16.25 -8.77 11.48
CA ALA A 3 -16.65 -8.20 10.20
C ALA A 3 -15.39 -7.69 9.48
N ALA A 4 -15.22 -8.07 8.22
CA ALA A 4 -14.16 -7.57 7.36
C ALA A 4 -14.79 -6.80 6.19
N VAL A 5 -14.16 -5.68 5.82
CA VAL A 5 -14.54 -4.88 4.65
C VAL A 5 -13.46 -5.05 3.60
N LEU A 6 -13.84 -5.42 2.39
CA LEU A 6 -12.95 -5.52 1.24
C LEU A 6 -13.15 -4.30 0.33
N LEU A 7 -12.08 -3.53 0.12
CA LEU A 7 -12.05 -2.40 -0.80
C LEU A 7 -11.38 -2.83 -2.11
N GLU A 8 -12.16 -3.36 -3.04
CA GLU A 8 -11.64 -3.82 -4.34
C GLU A 8 -11.26 -2.66 -5.26
N ARG A 9 -10.17 -2.82 -6.03
CA ARG A 9 -9.67 -1.82 -6.99
C ARG A 9 -9.27 -0.49 -6.33
N TRP A 10 -8.79 -0.56 -5.09
CA TRP A 10 -8.16 0.57 -4.40
C TRP A 10 -6.64 0.43 -4.49
N PHE A 11 -5.96 1.56 -4.73
CA PHE A 11 -4.50 1.60 -4.83
C PHE A 11 -3.93 2.48 -3.71
N ALA A 12 -3.24 1.88 -2.75
CA ALA A 12 -2.58 2.62 -1.67
C ALA A 12 -1.38 3.40 -2.24
N ILE A 13 -1.27 4.69 -1.89
CA ILE A 13 -0.23 5.57 -2.43
C ILE A 13 0.75 6.04 -1.37
N ASP A 14 0.33 6.29 -0.13
CA ASP A 14 1.24 6.70 0.96
C ASP A 14 0.74 6.27 2.34
N LEU A 15 1.67 6.04 3.27
CA LEU A 15 1.38 5.85 4.69
C LEU A 15 1.12 7.22 5.34
N LEU A 16 0.16 7.26 6.26
CA LEU A 16 -0.11 8.45 7.07
C LEU A 16 0.67 8.32 8.39
N VAL A 17 1.73 9.10 8.57
CA VAL A 17 2.63 9.00 9.72
C VAL A 17 2.65 10.29 10.53
N ASP A 18 2.37 10.16 11.83
CA ASP A 18 2.51 11.22 12.84
C ASP A 18 2.98 10.57 14.16
N GLY A 19 4.30 10.44 14.31
CA GLY A 19 4.94 9.64 15.37
C GLY A 19 4.78 8.12 15.22
N SER A 20 3.64 7.66 14.71
CA SER A 20 3.35 6.27 14.31
C SER A 20 2.49 6.23 13.04
N CYS A 21 2.36 5.06 12.41
CA CYS A 21 1.48 4.87 11.26
C CYS A 21 0.02 4.88 11.69
N ARG A 22 -0.80 5.75 11.08
CA ARG A 22 -2.21 5.98 11.40
C ARG A 22 -3.17 5.62 10.27
N GLY A 23 -2.67 5.00 9.22
CA GLY A 23 -3.46 4.62 8.05
C GLY A 23 -2.73 4.82 6.72
N VAL A 24 -3.52 4.89 5.65
CA VAL A 24 -3.04 5.13 4.28
C VAL A 24 -3.88 6.18 3.57
N SER A 25 -3.25 6.90 2.65
CA SER A 25 -3.96 7.50 1.53
C SER A 25 -4.01 6.50 0.37
N ALA A 26 -5.14 6.42 -0.30
CA ALA A 26 -5.37 5.49 -1.39
C ALA A 26 -6.26 6.13 -2.47
N VAL A 27 -6.08 5.74 -3.72
CA VAL A 27 -6.97 6.08 -4.81
C VAL A 27 -8.07 5.02 -4.87
N ASP A 28 -9.33 5.43 -4.78
CA ASP A 28 -10.47 4.53 -4.90
C ASP A 28 -10.73 4.11 -6.35
N GLY A 29 -11.67 3.16 -6.55
CA GLY A 29 -12.02 2.67 -7.89
C GLY A 29 -12.64 3.72 -8.82
N ALA A 30 -12.95 4.92 -8.33
CA ALA A 30 -13.40 6.07 -9.13
C ALA A 30 -12.27 7.07 -9.43
N GLY A 31 -11.02 6.76 -9.01
CA GLY A 31 -9.88 7.64 -9.20
C GLY A 31 -9.76 8.75 -8.16
N VAL A 32 -10.53 8.69 -7.07
CA VAL A 32 -10.53 9.74 -6.03
C VAL A 32 -9.60 9.35 -4.89
N VAL A 33 -8.77 10.28 -4.43
CA VAL A 33 -7.94 10.08 -3.25
C VAL A 33 -8.81 10.05 -1.99
N ARG A 34 -8.65 9.00 -1.20
CA ARG A 34 -9.34 8.73 0.06
C ARG A 34 -8.32 8.47 1.16
N THR A 35 -8.75 8.73 2.39
CA THR A 35 -8.00 8.36 3.59
C THR A 35 -8.66 7.15 4.24
N VAL A 36 -7.85 6.15 4.56
CA VAL A 36 -8.27 4.99 5.37
C VAL A 36 -7.45 5.04 6.66
N THR A 37 -8.11 5.34 7.78
CA THR A 37 -7.46 5.41 9.10
C THR A 37 -7.46 4.05 9.79
N ALA A 38 -6.38 3.72 10.48
CA ALA A 38 -6.28 2.52 11.30
C ALA A 38 -5.24 2.69 12.42
N ASP A 39 -5.44 2.01 13.55
CA ASP A 39 -4.45 1.99 14.65
C ASP A 39 -3.23 1.12 14.30
N HIS A 40 -3.42 0.12 13.44
CA HIS A 40 -2.39 -0.78 12.97
C HIS A 40 -2.54 -1.00 11.46
N VAL A 41 -1.42 -0.94 10.74
CA VAL A 41 -1.36 -1.12 9.28
C VAL A 41 -0.39 -2.26 8.96
N LEU A 42 -0.88 -3.26 8.23
CA LEU A 42 -0.07 -4.35 7.69
C LEU A 42 0.10 -4.15 6.18
N MET A 43 1.35 -4.06 5.73
CA MET A 43 1.68 -4.00 4.31
C MET A 43 1.92 -5.41 3.77
N ALA A 44 1.15 -5.80 2.77
CA ALA A 44 1.27 -7.09 2.08
C ALA A 44 1.20 -6.90 0.55
N ALA A 45 1.87 -5.87 0.04
CA ALA A 45 1.75 -5.38 -1.35
C ALA A 45 2.59 -6.14 -2.39
N GLY A 46 3.00 -7.39 -2.09
CA GLY A 46 3.89 -8.15 -2.97
C GLY A 46 5.35 -7.67 -2.96
N GLY A 47 6.09 -8.02 -4.01
CA GLY A 47 7.53 -7.72 -4.15
C GLY A 47 7.83 -6.63 -5.19
N ALA A 48 9.11 -6.50 -5.55
CA ALA A 48 9.63 -5.52 -6.52
C ALA A 48 10.26 -6.21 -7.75
N GLY A 49 9.56 -7.22 -8.29
CA GLY A 49 10.05 -8.04 -9.41
C GLY A 49 10.31 -7.25 -10.69
N GLN A 50 9.60 -6.14 -10.90
CA GLN A 50 9.74 -5.27 -12.07
C GLN A 50 11.06 -4.49 -12.13
N MET A 51 11.93 -4.59 -11.12
CA MET A 51 13.31 -4.04 -11.19
C MET A 51 14.23 -4.85 -12.13
N PHE A 52 13.82 -6.07 -12.52
CA PHE A 52 14.61 -6.96 -13.36
C PHE A 52 14.01 -7.06 -14.76
N ALA A 53 14.86 -7.01 -15.79
CA ALA A 53 14.44 -7.09 -17.19
C ALA A 53 13.76 -8.44 -17.54
N VAL A 54 14.10 -9.51 -16.83
CA VAL A 54 13.46 -10.82 -16.94
C VAL A 54 13.11 -11.28 -15.53
N THR A 55 11.82 -11.54 -15.28
CA THR A 55 11.31 -11.92 -13.96
C THR A 55 10.11 -12.85 -14.13
N THR A 56 9.93 -13.79 -13.20
CA THR A 56 8.72 -14.64 -13.12
C THR A 56 7.61 -13.99 -12.28
N ASN A 57 7.91 -12.86 -11.63
CA ASN A 57 6.93 -12.15 -10.82
C ASN A 57 5.84 -11.53 -11.71
N PRO A 58 4.61 -11.40 -11.18
CA PRO A 58 3.52 -10.75 -11.88
C PRO A 58 3.81 -9.25 -12.11
N LEU A 59 3.07 -8.63 -13.03
CA LEU A 59 3.28 -7.23 -13.41
C LEU A 59 3.04 -6.26 -12.25
N GLU A 60 2.16 -6.64 -11.33
CA GLU A 60 1.78 -5.89 -10.13
C GLU A 60 2.89 -5.87 -9.06
N ALA A 61 3.92 -6.72 -9.16
CA ALA A 61 5.03 -6.75 -8.22
C ALA A 61 6.04 -5.62 -8.51
N THR A 62 5.60 -4.37 -8.35
CA THR A 62 6.32 -3.12 -8.68
C THR A 62 7.14 -2.56 -7.52
N GLY A 63 6.94 -3.07 -6.30
CA GLY A 63 7.64 -2.58 -5.10
C GLY A 63 6.96 -1.40 -4.40
N ASP A 64 5.70 -1.09 -4.74
CA ASP A 64 4.98 0.08 -4.21
C ASP A 64 4.94 0.13 -2.68
N GLY A 65 4.71 -1.02 -2.03
CA GLY A 65 4.69 -1.08 -0.57
C GLY A 65 6.03 -0.78 0.09
N VAL A 66 7.14 -1.20 -0.54
CA VAL A 66 8.50 -0.85 -0.09
C VAL A 66 8.73 0.64 -0.30
N ALA A 67 8.34 1.19 -1.46
CA ALA A 67 8.48 2.59 -1.76
C ALA A 67 7.69 3.49 -0.78
N MET A 68 6.47 3.09 -0.40
CA MET A 68 5.67 3.76 0.64
C MET A 68 6.38 3.76 2.00
N GLY A 69 6.94 2.62 2.41
CA GLY A 69 7.70 2.53 3.66
C GLY A 69 8.93 3.45 3.66
N LEU A 70 9.70 3.45 2.57
CA LEU A 70 10.87 4.32 2.41
C LEU A 70 10.49 5.81 2.46
N ARG A 71 9.42 6.23 1.77
CA ARG A 71 8.94 7.63 1.84
C ARG A 71 8.48 8.02 3.25
N ALA A 72 7.95 7.06 4.01
CA ALA A 72 7.56 7.25 5.39
C ALA A 72 8.73 7.23 6.39
N GLY A 73 9.97 7.03 5.93
CA GLY A 73 11.15 6.98 6.78
C GLY A 73 11.33 5.67 7.56
N VAL A 74 10.68 4.58 7.12
CA VAL A 74 10.91 3.24 7.67
C VAL A 74 12.24 2.71 7.12
N ALA A 75 13.12 2.25 8.01
CA ALA A 75 14.43 1.67 7.70
C ALA A 75 14.43 0.15 7.90
#